data_AF-A0A8I2YXG4-F1
#
_entry.id   AF-A0A8I2YXG4-F1
#
_cell.length_a   1.000
_cell.length_b   1.000
_cell.length_c   1.000
_cell.angle_alpha   90.00
_cell.angle_beta   90.00
_cell.angle_gamma   90.00
#
_symmetry.space_group_name_H-M   'P 1'
#
loop_
_entity.id
_entity.type
_entity.pdbx_description
1 polymer ?
#
loop_
_entity_poly.entity_id
_entity_poly.type
_entity_poly.pdbx_seq_one_letter_code
_entity_poly.pdbx_strand_id
1 'polypeptide(L)'
;MSLPFPTWDIEDDSEAEQVFSISLTVYTKVKKTLRGKTTSKEEKLMKTKELVFAVKPSNYVDFLQSILQKHGQDDYEVKARKHYPFRYTLPNMKGQRTVDAIDVDNVADYQEMVIKKLPRAWASSNSGRNDSDSEGPSGGGDKAKSHSAKTEHDNHLGLWRLRLQKKHKNKHNDGMTYIGPFGALSLTQPMILDWAHAIEEGHATLDTPPNIDSFNTANKAPILHARRAQAQLLPPVPAPVPAIDVNSLTSVLLIQTLAQSGLLGLTANTVTPVNPSMSIHVPVPLSTPQTPTWQRNHSDATLSPQLVPSLSHLMRYLEYAEVHLGVRHALTYKTSCNSMGLARTFFQMSTTSSSLISAFLWGM
;
A
#
# COMPACT_ATOMS: atom_id res chain seq x y z
N MET A 1 -26.01 -8.14 -40.97
CA MET A 1 -25.06 -7.16 -41.55
C MET A 1 -23.99 -6.91 -40.52
N SER A 2 -22.83 -7.53 -40.69
CA SER A 2 -21.72 -7.48 -39.73
C SER A 2 -20.94 -6.19 -39.95
N LEU A 3 -20.85 -5.35 -38.92
CA LEU A 3 -20.09 -4.11 -38.98
C LEU A 3 -18.57 -4.43 -38.98
N PRO A 4 -17.77 -3.75 -39.80
CA PRO A 4 -16.32 -3.92 -39.78
C PRO A 4 -15.77 -3.38 -38.46
N PHE A 5 -14.98 -4.20 -37.76
CA PHE A 5 -14.27 -3.76 -36.57
C PHE A 5 -13.22 -2.71 -36.95
N PRO A 6 -13.11 -1.60 -36.19
CA PRO A 6 -12.05 -0.63 -36.40
C PRO A 6 -10.71 -1.26 -36.02
N THR A 7 -9.82 -1.36 -37.01
CA THR A 7 -8.38 -1.57 -36.82
C THR A 7 -7.82 -0.29 -36.21
N TRP A 8 -7.57 -0.32 -34.90
CA TRP A 8 -6.80 0.72 -34.23
C TRP A 8 -5.32 0.48 -34.55
N ASP A 9 -4.82 1.18 -35.57
CA ASP A 9 -3.39 1.42 -35.71
C ASP A 9 -2.97 2.29 -34.52
N ILE A 10 -2.57 1.64 -33.43
CA ILE A 10 -1.87 2.30 -32.35
C ILE A 10 -0.52 2.68 -32.92
N GLU A 11 -0.40 3.92 -33.38
CA GLU A 11 0.90 4.53 -33.56
C GLU A 11 1.65 4.36 -32.23
N ASP A 12 2.76 3.63 -32.32
CA ASP A 12 3.68 3.25 -31.27
C ASP A 12 4.24 4.54 -30.65
N ASP A 13 3.47 5.11 -29.73
CA ASP A 13 3.70 6.42 -29.12
C ASP A 13 4.90 6.29 -28.17
N SER A 14 6.07 6.34 -28.80
CA SER A 14 7.40 6.58 -28.31
C SER A 14 7.68 5.99 -26.92
N GLU A 15 8.34 4.83 -26.92
CA GLU A 15 9.04 4.27 -25.78
C GLU A 15 10.16 5.21 -25.35
N ALA A 16 9.80 6.32 -24.70
CA ALA A 16 10.72 7.37 -24.34
C ALA A 16 11.84 6.78 -23.50
N GLU A 17 13.03 6.73 -24.09
CA GLU A 17 14.22 6.27 -23.39
C GLU A 17 14.45 7.15 -22.17
N GLN A 18 14.70 6.52 -21.03
CA GLN A 18 14.92 7.20 -19.77
C GLN A 18 16.39 7.08 -19.38
N VAL A 19 16.92 8.16 -18.79
CA VAL A 19 18.28 8.16 -18.25
C VAL A 19 18.23 7.77 -16.77
N PHE A 20 18.87 6.67 -16.42
CA PHE A 20 19.01 6.14 -15.08
C PHE A 20 20.42 6.39 -14.56
N SER A 21 20.54 6.85 -13.32
CA SER A 21 21.80 6.79 -12.57
C SER A 21 21.82 5.50 -11.74
N ILE A 22 22.70 4.58 -12.10
CA ILE A 22 22.80 3.24 -11.49
C ILE A 22 24.06 3.21 -10.63
N SER A 23 23.93 2.74 -9.39
CA SER A 23 25.06 2.47 -8.52
C SER A 23 25.17 0.97 -8.25
N LEU A 24 26.21 0.34 -8.78
CA LEU A 24 26.50 -1.07 -8.60
C LEU A 24 27.65 -1.25 -7.60
N THR A 25 27.43 -2.12 -6.61
CA THR A 25 28.47 -2.52 -5.66
C THR A 25 28.97 -3.91 -6.02
N VAL A 26 30.27 -4.02 -6.28
CA VAL A 26 30.95 -5.30 -6.54
C VAL A 26 31.78 -5.67 -5.31
N TYR A 27 31.63 -6.92 -4.88
CA TYR A 27 32.38 -7.49 -3.78
C TYR A 27 33.43 -8.45 -4.32
N THR A 28 34.71 -8.18 -4.06
CA THR A 28 35.82 -9.03 -4.49
C THR A 28 36.52 -9.62 -3.28
N LYS A 29 36.78 -10.93 -3.30
CA LYS A 29 37.56 -11.60 -2.26
C LYS A 29 39.02 -11.50 -2.62
N VAL A 30 39.76 -10.66 -1.92
CA VAL A 30 41.21 -10.54 -2.08
C VAL A 30 41.87 -11.49 -1.08
N LYS A 31 42.53 -12.52 -1.61
CA LYS A 31 43.37 -13.41 -0.80
C LYS A 31 44.72 -12.71 -0.59
N LYS A 32 45.07 -12.46 0.67
CA LYS A 32 46.41 -12.01 1.05
C LYS A 32 47.10 -13.14 1.80
N THR A 33 48.27 -13.54 1.32
CA THR A 33 49.11 -14.52 2.02
C THR A 33 50.25 -13.77 2.67
N LEU A 34 50.26 -13.75 4.00
CA LEU A 34 51.36 -13.18 4.78
C LEU A 34 51.94 -14.31 5.65
N ARG A 35 53.25 -14.58 5.50
CA ARG A 35 53.97 -15.55 6.35
C ARG A 35 53.36 -16.98 6.39
N GLY A 36 52.90 -17.48 5.24
CA GLY A 36 52.34 -18.84 5.12
C GLY A 36 50.89 -18.98 5.61
N LYS A 37 50.28 -17.93 6.17
CA LYS A 37 48.86 -17.91 6.51
C LYS A 37 48.09 -17.09 5.48
N THR A 38 47.16 -17.74 4.78
CA THR A 38 46.25 -17.08 3.82
C THR A 38 45.03 -16.56 4.56
N THR A 39 44.79 -15.26 4.50
CA THR A 39 43.54 -14.64 4.95
C THR A 39 42.82 -14.03 3.75
N SER A 40 41.50 -14.20 3.66
CA SER A 40 40.68 -13.53 2.65
C SER A 40 40.07 -12.29 3.26
N LYS A 41 40.29 -11.13 2.64
CA LYS A 41 39.56 -9.91 2.94
C LYS A 41 38.61 -9.62 1.79
N GLU A 42 37.37 -9.27 2.12
CA GLU A 42 36.42 -8.78 1.15
C GLU A 42 36.64 -7.29 0.92
N GLU A 43 36.79 -6.91 -0.35
CA GLU A 43 36.90 -5.54 -0.79
C GLU A 43 35.61 -5.13 -1.49
N LYS A 44 35.08 -3.96 -1.12
CA LYS A 44 33.82 -3.42 -1.63
C LYS A 44 34.13 -2.26 -2.55
N LEU A 45 33.74 -2.38 -3.82
CA LEU A 45 33.91 -1.33 -4.82
C LEU A 45 32.54 -0.89 -5.33
N MET A 46 32.20 0.39 -5.15
CA MET A 46 30.97 0.97 -5.67
C MET A 46 31.28 1.80 -6.93
N LYS A 47 30.58 1.53 -8.02
CA LYS A 47 30.68 2.27 -9.28
C LYS A 47 29.32 2.83 -9.64
N THR A 48 29.27 4.07 -10.08
CA THR A 48 28.05 4.71 -10.60
C THR A 48 28.18 4.94 -12.10
N LYS A 49 27.14 4.62 -12.86
CA LYS A 49 27.07 4.79 -14.32
C LYS A 49 25.69 5.31 -14.71
N GLU A 50 25.63 5.97 -15.86
CA GLU A 50 24.36 6.35 -16.49
C GLU A 50 23.97 5.31 -17.54
N LEU A 51 22.68 4.95 -17.56
CA LEU A 51 22.08 4.06 -18.55
C LEU A 51 20.89 4.77 -19.18
N VAL A 52 20.89 4.83 -20.50
CA VAL A 52 19.72 5.23 -21.28
C VAL A 52 18.98 3.95 -21.67
N PHE A 53 17.70 3.83 -21.27
CA PHE A 53 16.92 2.62 -21.49
C PHE A 53 15.42 2.89 -21.55
N ALA A 54 14.72 2.25 -22.48
CA ALA A 54 13.27 2.25 -22.57
C ALA A 54 12.67 1.19 -21.62
N VAL A 55 12.08 1.62 -20.51
CA VAL A 55 11.52 0.71 -19.49
C VAL A 55 10.10 0.30 -19.87
N LYS A 56 9.83 -1.01 -19.85
CA LYS A 56 8.52 -1.62 -20.16
C LYS A 56 8.13 -2.60 -19.06
N PRO A 57 6.83 -2.89 -18.85
CA PRO A 57 6.41 -3.89 -17.86
C PRO A 57 6.97 -5.31 -18.12
N SER A 58 7.36 -5.62 -19.36
CA SER A 58 7.81 -6.95 -19.79
C SER A 58 9.34 -7.12 -19.85
N ASN A 59 10.13 -6.05 -19.79
CA ASN A 59 11.57 -6.11 -20.08
C ASN A 59 12.48 -6.08 -18.84
N TYR A 60 12.03 -6.70 -17.74
CA TYR A 60 12.79 -6.80 -16.48
C TYR A 60 14.18 -7.40 -16.67
N VAL A 61 14.27 -8.53 -17.39
CA VAL A 61 15.54 -9.23 -17.62
C VAL A 61 16.48 -8.39 -18.47
N ASP A 62 15.96 -7.78 -19.53
CA ASP A 62 16.76 -6.93 -20.44
C ASP A 62 17.28 -5.68 -19.73
N PHE A 63 16.47 -5.09 -18.85
CA PHE A 63 16.86 -3.95 -18.03
C PHE A 63 18.03 -4.31 -17.10
N LEU A 64 17.93 -5.43 -16.38
CA LEU A 64 19.00 -5.92 -15.51
C LEU A 64 20.27 -6.29 -16.29
N GLN A 65 20.12 -6.96 -17.44
CA GLN A 65 21.27 -7.31 -18.29
C GLN A 65 21.96 -6.04 -18.80
N SER A 66 21.20 -5.03 -19.21
CA SER A 66 21.72 -3.73 -19.66
C SER A 66 22.46 -2.98 -18.55
N ILE A 67 21.96 -3.05 -17.31
CA ILE A 67 22.67 -2.54 -16.12
C ILE A 67 24.04 -3.22 -16.01
N LEU A 68 24.09 -4.56 -15.99
CA LEU A 68 25.34 -5.29 -15.82
C LEU A 68 26.33 -5.01 -16.95
N GLN A 69 25.86 -4.97 -18.20
CA GLN A 69 26.66 -4.66 -19.37
C GLN A 69 27.27 -3.25 -19.29
N LYS A 70 26.50 -2.23 -18.86
CA LYS A 70 27.04 -0.86 -18.66
C LYS A 70 28.14 -0.79 -17.60
N HIS A 71 28.17 -1.74 -16.66
CA HIS A 71 29.20 -1.87 -15.65
C HIS A 71 30.35 -2.81 -16.05
N GLY A 72 30.35 -3.35 -17.27
CA GLY A 72 31.35 -4.33 -17.75
C GLY A 72 31.28 -5.64 -16.98
N GLN A 73 30.08 -6.07 -16.61
CA GLN A 73 29.82 -7.34 -15.92
C GLN A 73 29.15 -8.33 -16.89
N ASP A 74 29.72 -8.47 -18.09
CA ASP A 74 29.15 -9.24 -19.20
C ASP A 74 29.12 -10.75 -18.93
N ASP A 75 30.00 -11.22 -18.04
CA ASP A 75 30.07 -12.62 -17.60
C ASP A 75 28.86 -13.05 -16.73
N TYR A 76 28.06 -12.09 -16.27
CA TYR A 76 26.88 -12.37 -15.45
C TYR A 76 25.63 -12.50 -16.31
N GLU A 77 25.11 -13.72 -16.36
CA GLU A 77 23.85 -14.03 -17.04
C GLU A 77 22.65 -13.79 -16.10
N VAL A 78 21.76 -12.88 -16.48
CA VAL A 78 20.49 -12.64 -15.79
C VAL A 78 19.44 -13.65 -16.27
N LYS A 79 18.80 -14.36 -15.36
CA LYS A 79 17.70 -15.30 -15.67
C LYS A 79 16.44 -14.90 -14.94
N ALA A 80 15.28 -14.97 -15.60
CA ALA A 80 13.98 -14.66 -15.00
C ALA A 80 13.67 -15.46 -13.73
N ARG A 81 14.25 -16.67 -13.58
CA ARG A 81 14.06 -17.53 -12.40
C ARG A 81 14.95 -17.19 -11.21
N LYS A 82 15.94 -16.32 -11.39
CA LYS A 82 16.87 -15.90 -10.33
C LYS A 82 16.40 -14.56 -9.75
N HIS A 83 16.64 -14.40 -8.45
CA HIS A 83 16.24 -13.22 -7.70
C HIS A 83 17.36 -12.17 -7.71
N TYR A 84 17.05 -10.95 -8.16
CA TYR A 84 18.00 -9.84 -8.26
C TYR A 84 17.41 -8.59 -7.63
N PRO A 85 17.49 -8.45 -6.30
CA PRO A 85 16.89 -7.34 -5.60
C PRO A 85 17.70 -6.05 -5.82
N PHE A 86 17.01 -4.95 -6.10
CA PHE A 86 17.62 -3.62 -6.15
C PHE A 86 16.68 -2.55 -5.59
N ARG A 87 17.24 -1.38 -5.27
CA ARG A 87 16.45 -0.26 -4.75
C ARG A 87 16.34 0.82 -5.80
N TYR A 88 15.13 1.34 -5.95
CA TYR A 88 14.80 2.33 -6.94
C TYR A 88 14.31 3.64 -6.31
N THR A 89 15.03 4.73 -6.55
CA THR A 89 14.66 6.05 -6.03
C THR A 89 14.04 6.89 -7.13
N LEU A 90 12.90 7.52 -6.86
CA LEU A 90 12.29 8.44 -7.81
C LEU A 90 13.05 9.76 -7.87
N PRO A 91 13.26 10.34 -9.08
CA PRO A 91 13.80 11.68 -9.18
C PRO A 91 12.83 12.61 -8.46
N ASN A 92 13.35 13.32 -7.47
CA ASN A 92 12.57 14.24 -6.67
C ASN A 92 12.17 15.44 -7.54
N MET A 93 10.87 15.68 -7.65
CA MET A 93 10.41 16.98 -8.16
C MET A 93 10.71 18.04 -7.10
N LYS A 94 11.25 19.19 -7.52
CA LYS A 94 11.73 20.26 -6.64
C LYS A 94 10.61 20.66 -5.65
N GLY A 95 10.86 20.51 -4.35
CA GLY A 95 9.89 20.81 -3.28
C GLY A 95 9.15 19.60 -2.71
N GLN A 96 9.32 18.40 -3.27
CA GLN A 96 8.72 17.19 -2.73
C GLN A 96 9.62 16.54 -1.67
N ARG A 97 9.01 16.16 -0.54
CA ARG A 97 9.65 15.34 0.51
C ARG A 97 10.25 14.08 -0.12
N THR A 98 11.40 13.62 0.35
CA THR A 98 12.07 12.41 -0.14
C THR A 98 11.07 11.27 -0.25
N VAL A 99 10.72 10.88 -1.48
CA VAL A 99 9.84 9.74 -1.72
C VAL A 99 10.63 8.50 -1.34
N ASP A 100 10.01 7.60 -0.58
CA ASP A 100 10.61 6.34 -0.20
C ASP A 100 11.07 5.58 -1.44
N ALA A 101 12.27 5.01 -1.38
CA ALA A 101 12.76 4.14 -2.45
C ALA A 101 11.89 2.89 -2.53
N ILE A 102 11.64 2.42 -3.75
CA ILE A 102 10.94 1.17 -4.02
C ILE A 102 11.98 0.05 -3.97
N ASP A 103 11.78 -0.92 -3.09
CA ASP A 103 12.57 -2.15 -3.09
C ASP A 103 11.99 -3.06 -4.19
N VAL A 104 12.76 -3.35 -5.23
CA VAL A 104 12.37 -4.17 -6.39
C VAL A 104 13.02 -5.54 -6.24
N ASP A 105 12.27 -6.51 -5.71
CA ASP A 105 12.74 -7.86 -5.47
C ASP A 105 12.44 -8.78 -6.67
N ASN A 106 11.30 -8.56 -7.34
CA ASN A 106 10.78 -9.47 -8.36
C ASN A 106 10.15 -8.72 -9.56
N VAL A 107 9.62 -9.49 -10.52
CA VAL A 107 9.00 -8.97 -11.75
C VAL A 107 7.77 -8.10 -11.46
N ALA A 108 6.94 -8.46 -10.48
CA ALA A 108 5.75 -7.67 -10.12
C ALA A 108 6.16 -6.31 -9.52
N ASP A 109 7.16 -6.29 -8.63
CA ASP A 109 7.68 -5.03 -8.07
C ASP A 109 8.30 -4.15 -9.17
N TYR A 110 8.93 -4.78 -10.17
CA TYR A 110 9.45 -4.07 -11.34
C TYR A 110 8.32 -3.46 -12.16
N GLN A 111 7.23 -4.19 -12.41
CA GLN A 111 6.05 -3.65 -13.09
C GLN A 111 5.45 -2.48 -12.32
N GLU A 112 5.38 -2.58 -10.99
CA GLU A 112 4.94 -1.48 -10.14
C GLU A 112 5.88 -0.27 -10.26
N MET A 113 7.19 -0.51 -10.28
CA MET A 113 8.19 0.52 -10.52
C MET A 113 7.95 1.21 -11.86
N VAL A 114 7.69 0.46 -12.94
CA VAL A 114 7.37 0.98 -14.28
C VAL A 114 6.08 1.80 -14.23
N ILE A 115 5.02 1.28 -13.63
CA ILE A 115 3.70 1.94 -13.54
C ILE A 115 3.78 3.25 -12.77
N LYS A 116 4.48 3.25 -11.62
CA LYS A 116 4.74 4.45 -10.80
C LYS A 116 5.66 5.43 -11.52
N LYS A 117 6.51 4.92 -12.42
CA LYS A 117 7.48 5.74 -13.15
C LYS A 117 6.90 6.51 -14.28
N LEU A 118 6.02 5.90 -15.06
CA LEU A 118 5.51 6.61 -16.21
C LEU A 118 4.75 7.84 -15.69
N PRO A 119 5.12 9.06 -16.16
CA PRO A 119 4.44 10.28 -15.76
C PRO A 119 2.95 10.05 -15.92
N ARG A 120 2.13 10.58 -15.02
CA ARG A 120 0.65 10.54 -15.05
C ARG A 120 0.02 10.78 -16.45
N ALA A 121 0.80 11.31 -17.41
CA ALA A 121 0.56 11.36 -18.85
C ALA A 121 0.37 10.00 -19.58
N TRP A 122 0.88 8.85 -19.11
CA TRP A 122 0.84 7.59 -19.87
C TRP A 122 -0.47 6.78 -19.83
N ALA A 123 -1.38 7.09 -18.91
CA ALA A 123 -2.65 6.34 -18.79
C ALA A 123 -3.64 6.56 -19.95
N SER A 124 -3.16 7.03 -21.12
CA SER A 124 -3.97 7.29 -22.32
C SER A 124 -3.87 6.22 -23.39
N SER A 125 -2.89 5.31 -23.35
CA SER A 125 -2.66 4.39 -24.46
C SER A 125 -2.54 2.95 -23.97
N ASN A 126 -3.40 2.09 -24.51
CA ASN A 126 -3.37 0.62 -24.51
C ASN A 126 -3.93 -0.17 -23.32
N SER A 127 -5.04 -0.85 -23.61
CA SER A 127 -5.36 -2.20 -23.12
C SER A 127 -6.29 -2.87 -24.14
N GLY A 128 -5.75 -3.25 -25.29
CA GLY A 128 -6.43 -4.06 -26.29
C GLY A 128 -5.82 -5.46 -26.38
N ARG A 129 -6.68 -6.48 -26.24
CA ARG A 129 -6.55 -7.89 -26.71
C ARG A 129 -5.58 -8.80 -25.94
N ASN A 130 -5.82 -10.10 -25.73
CA ASN A 130 -6.88 -11.03 -26.15
C ASN A 130 -6.88 -12.24 -25.21
N ASP A 131 -8.07 -12.79 -24.97
CA ASP A 131 -8.31 -14.08 -24.36
C ASP A 131 -7.71 -15.23 -25.19
N SER A 132 -6.96 -16.11 -24.52
CA SER A 132 -6.66 -17.44 -25.05
C SER A 132 -7.47 -18.46 -24.25
N ASP A 133 -8.44 -18.99 -24.97
CA ASP A 133 -9.35 -20.05 -24.59
C ASP A 133 -8.58 -21.37 -24.36
N SER A 134 -8.75 -22.01 -23.21
CA SER A 134 -8.33 -23.40 -22.98
C SER A 134 -9.16 -24.02 -21.86
N GLU A 135 -10.17 -24.77 -22.28
CA GLU A 135 -10.93 -25.70 -21.46
C GLU A 135 -10.10 -26.93 -21.05
N GLY A 136 -10.29 -27.42 -19.82
CA GLY A 136 -10.04 -28.83 -19.47
C GLY A 136 -9.63 -29.09 -18.01
N PRO A 137 -10.04 -30.21 -17.38
CA PRO A 137 -10.72 -30.13 -16.09
C PRO A 137 -9.98 -30.76 -14.88
N SER A 138 -10.44 -30.33 -13.70
CA SER A 138 -10.64 -31.11 -12.46
C SER A 138 -9.50 -31.96 -11.89
N GLY A 139 -9.05 -31.61 -10.67
CA GLY A 139 -8.26 -32.52 -9.85
C GLY A 139 -7.77 -31.96 -8.52
N GLY A 140 -8.66 -31.93 -7.53
CA GLY A 140 -8.39 -32.26 -6.11
C GLY A 140 -7.24 -31.59 -5.34
N GLY A 141 -7.62 -30.71 -4.40
CA GLY A 141 -6.99 -30.64 -3.07
C GLY A 141 -5.77 -29.74 -2.92
N ASP A 142 -5.96 -28.52 -2.39
CA ASP A 142 -5.24 -28.01 -1.21
C ASP A 142 -5.67 -26.58 -0.87
N LYS A 143 -6.31 -26.41 0.30
CA LYS A 143 -6.85 -25.14 0.80
C LYS A 143 -5.77 -24.38 1.58
N ALA A 144 -4.91 -23.63 0.90
CA ALA A 144 -4.12 -22.55 1.51
C ALA A 144 -3.50 -21.61 0.46
N LYS A 145 -4.31 -20.75 -0.17
CA LYS A 145 -3.85 -19.55 -0.92
C LYS A 145 -5.05 -18.72 -1.36
N SER A 146 -5.50 -17.76 -0.55
CA SER A 146 -6.56 -16.81 -1.01
C SER A 146 -6.28 -15.34 -0.67
N HIS A 147 -5.26 -15.03 0.14
CA HIS A 147 -4.99 -13.64 0.52
C HIS A 147 -4.23 -12.84 -0.55
N SER A 148 -3.52 -13.48 -1.48
CA SER A 148 -2.83 -12.79 -2.59
C SER A 148 -3.79 -12.22 -3.63
N ALA A 149 -4.88 -12.95 -3.95
CA ALA A 149 -5.79 -12.58 -5.04
C ALA A 149 -6.61 -11.31 -4.73
N LYS A 150 -6.90 -11.06 -3.45
CA LYS A 150 -7.68 -9.89 -3.04
C LYS A 150 -6.92 -8.58 -3.27
N THR A 151 -5.62 -8.57 -2.99
CA THR A 151 -4.77 -7.36 -3.16
C THR A 151 -4.57 -7.01 -4.64
N GLU A 152 -4.48 -8.02 -5.50
CA GLU A 152 -4.32 -7.82 -6.94
C GLU A 152 -5.58 -7.20 -7.57
N HIS A 153 -6.76 -7.69 -7.20
CA HIS A 153 -8.04 -7.12 -7.64
C HIS A 153 -8.20 -5.66 -7.19
N ASP A 154 -7.88 -5.34 -5.93
CA ASP A 154 -7.95 -3.97 -5.42
C ASP A 154 -6.98 -3.02 -6.17
N ASN A 155 -5.79 -3.52 -6.55
CA ASN A 155 -4.82 -2.76 -7.33
C ASN A 155 -5.31 -2.48 -8.76
N HIS A 156 -5.89 -3.48 -9.42
CA HIS A 156 -6.50 -3.35 -10.74
C HIS A 156 -7.62 -2.31 -10.75
N LEU A 157 -8.50 -2.38 -9.75
CA LEU A 157 -9.59 -1.43 -9.59
C LEU A 157 -9.07 0.00 -9.39
N GLY A 158 -8.01 0.16 -8.58
CA GLY A 158 -7.31 1.43 -8.40
C GLY A 158 -6.77 2.02 -9.70
N LEU A 159 -6.20 1.16 -10.57
CA LEU A 159 -5.68 1.57 -11.87
C LEU A 159 -6.79 2.05 -12.81
N TRP A 160 -7.92 1.33 -12.87
CA TRP A 160 -9.06 1.73 -13.69
C TRP A 160 -9.69 3.04 -13.24
N ARG A 161 -9.84 3.24 -11.92
CA ARG A 161 -10.28 4.54 -11.37
C ARG A 161 -9.37 5.67 -11.86
N LEU A 162 -8.05 5.50 -11.77
CA LEU A 162 -7.11 6.52 -12.20
C LEU A 162 -7.22 6.82 -13.71
N ARG A 163 -7.39 5.79 -14.54
CA ARG A 163 -7.61 5.92 -15.99
C ARG A 163 -8.89 6.69 -16.30
N LEU A 164 -10.01 6.34 -15.67
CA LEU A 164 -11.29 7.02 -15.83
C LEU A 164 -11.23 8.49 -15.37
N GLN A 165 -10.65 8.75 -14.19
CA GLN A 165 -10.50 10.11 -13.68
C GLN A 165 -9.67 10.99 -14.61
N LYS A 166 -8.57 10.47 -15.16
CA LYS A 166 -7.73 11.21 -16.10
C LYS A 166 -8.47 11.52 -17.40
N LYS A 167 -9.18 10.54 -17.95
CA LYS A 167 -9.89 10.65 -19.24
C LYS A 167 -11.05 11.63 -19.19
N HIS A 168 -11.83 11.59 -18.11
CA HIS A 168 -13.07 12.37 -17.97
C HIS A 168 -12.91 13.60 -17.07
N LYS A 169 -11.67 14.01 -16.74
CA LYS A 169 -11.42 15.26 -16.00
C LYS A 169 -11.83 16.46 -16.85
N ASN A 170 -12.72 17.28 -16.33
CA ASN A 170 -13.13 18.50 -17.01
C ASN A 170 -12.01 19.55 -16.92
N LYS A 171 -11.83 20.35 -17.98
CA LYS A 171 -10.84 21.43 -18.01
C LYS A 171 -11.29 22.67 -17.24
N HIS A 172 -12.61 22.85 -17.09
CA HIS A 172 -13.22 24.08 -16.58
C HIS A 172 -13.67 23.98 -15.12
N ASN A 173 -13.90 22.75 -14.64
CA ASN A 173 -14.22 22.50 -13.24
C ASN A 173 -13.34 21.34 -12.75
N ASP A 174 -13.00 21.32 -11.46
CA ASP A 174 -12.28 20.18 -10.85
C ASP A 174 -13.13 18.89 -10.79
N GLY A 175 -14.32 18.91 -11.40
CA GLY A 175 -15.20 17.76 -11.54
C GLY A 175 -14.81 16.85 -12.70
N MET A 176 -15.54 15.73 -12.76
CA MET A 176 -15.43 14.77 -13.84
C MET A 176 -16.74 14.73 -14.60
N THR A 177 -16.68 14.68 -15.92
CA THR A 177 -17.87 14.75 -16.78
C THR A 177 -17.70 13.79 -17.93
N TYR A 178 -18.63 12.84 -18.03
CA TYR A 178 -18.75 11.98 -19.20
C TYR A 178 -19.60 12.67 -20.26
N ILE A 179 -19.14 12.68 -21.52
CA ILE A 179 -19.91 13.23 -22.64
C ILE A 179 -20.42 12.04 -23.47
N GLY A 180 -21.68 11.68 -23.25
CA GLY A 180 -22.33 10.57 -23.95
C GLY A 180 -23.30 11.04 -25.03
N PRO A 181 -23.94 10.09 -25.74
CA PRO A 181 -24.96 10.39 -26.76
C PRO A 181 -26.18 11.14 -26.19
N PHE A 182 -26.43 11.04 -24.89
CA PHE A 182 -27.52 11.73 -24.18
C PHE A 182 -27.07 13.04 -23.49
N GLY A 183 -25.87 13.53 -23.79
CA GLY A 183 -25.32 14.76 -23.24
C GLY A 183 -24.27 14.54 -22.14
N ALA A 184 -23.94 15.64 -21.45
CA ALA A 184 -22.93 15.66 -20.40
C ALA A 184 -23.49 15.16 -19.06
N LEU A 185 -22.80 14.20 -18.45
CA LEU A 185 -23.14 13.60 -17.16
C LEU A 185 -22.00 13.83 -16.17
N SER A 186 -22.27 14.56 -15.09
CA SER A 186 -21.30 14.71 -13.99
C SER A 186 -21.07 13.37 -13.29
N LEU A 187 -19.82 12.92 -13.28
CA LEU A 187 -19.42 11.65 -12.68
C LEU A 187 -19.13 11.85 -11.19
N THR A 188 -19.88 11.13 -10.35
CA THR A 188 -19.61 11.04 -8.92
C THR A 188 -18.57 9.95 -8.63
N GLN A 189 -17.92 10.00 -7.47
CA GLN A 189 -16.94 8.96 -7.09
C GLN A 189 -17.55 7.54 -7.13
N PRO A 190 -18.75 7.27 -6.56
CA PRO A 190 -19.38 5.95 -6.65
C PRO A 190 -19.57 5.46 -8.09
N MET A 191 -20.01 6.33 -9.01
CA MET A 191 -20.19 5.98 -10.43
C MET A 191 -18.87 5.56 -11.09
N ILE A 192 -17.76 6.18 -10.71
CA ILE A 192 -16.43 5.80 -11.22
C ILE A 192 -15.99 4.45 -10.67
N LEU A 193 -16.41 4.08 -9.45
CA LEU A 193 -16.13 2.75 -8.89
C LEU A 193 -16.93 1.69 -9.64
N ASP A 194 -18.23 1.92 -9.84
CA ASP A 194 -19.10 1.01 -10.60
C ASP A 194 -18.57 0.82 -12.03
N TRP A 195 -18.11 1.91 -12.67
CA TRP A 195 -17.53 1.85 -14.01
C TRP A 195 -16.19 1.09 -14.01
N ALA A 196 -15.33 1.30 -13.01
CA ALA A 196 -14.08 0.54 -12.90
C ALA A 196 -14.33 -0.96 -12.73
N HIS A 197 -15.30 -1.36 -11.90
CA HIS A 197 -15.71 -2.76 -11.77
C HIS A 197 -16.23 -3.32 -13.09
N ALA A 198 -17.12 -2.60 -13.78
CA ALA A 198 -17.67 -3.06 -15.04
C ALA A 198 -16.62 -3.18 -16.17
N ILE A 199 -15.54 -2.39 -16.15
CA ILE A 199 -14.42 -2.56 -17.08
C ILE A 199 -13.66 -3.85 -16.79
N GLU A 200 -13.37 -4.13 -15.50
CA GLU A 200 -12.68 -5.36 -15.09
C GLU A 200 -13.50 -6.62 -15.48
N GLU A 201 -14.82 -6.55 -15.40
CA GLU A 201 -15.75 -7.62 -15.79
C GLU A 201 -16.04 -7.66 -17.31
N GLY A 202 -15.51 -6.72 -18.10
CA GLY A 202 -15.73 -6.66 -19.55
C GLY A 202 -17.12 -6.16 -19.97
N HIS A 203 -17.92 -5.62 -19.05
CA HIS A 203 -19.24 -5.04 -19.31
C HIS A 203 -19.20 -3.57 -19.74
N ALA A 204 -18.06 -2.91 -19.60
CA ALA A 204 -17.87 -1.50 -19.96
C ALA A 204 -16.50 -1.27 -20.61
N THR A 205 -16.33 -0.11 -21.25
CA THR A 205 -15.03 0.34 -21.78
C THR A 205 -14.70 1.72 -21.21
N LEU A 206 -13.48 2.21 -21.41
CA LEU A 206 -13.11 3.56 -20.97
C LEU A 206 -13.97 4.69 -21.59
N ASP A 207 -14.62 4.41 -22.73
CA ASP A 207 -15.47 5.35 -23.49
C ASP A 207 -16.97 5.10 -23.31
N THR A 208 -17.34 3.87 -22.94
CA THR A 208 -18.75 3.46 -22.82
C THR A 208 -19.02 3.02 -21.40
N PRO A 209 -19.79 3.79 -20.61
CA PRO A 209 -20.13 3.43 -19.25
C PRO A 209 -21.02 2.18 -19.22
N PRO A 210 -21.06 1.47 -18.08
CA PRO A 210 -21.95 0.32 -17.91
C PRO A 210 -23.42 0.72 -18.03
N ASN A 211 -24.23 -0.21 -18.53
CA ASN A 211 -25.68 -0.07 -18.58
C ASN A 211 -26.32 -0.39 -17.22
N ILE A 212 -26.06 0.47 -16.24
CA ILE A 212 -26.61 0.39 -14.87
C ILE A 212 -27.38 1.66 -14.52
N ASP A 213 -28.29 1.57 -13.55
CA ASP A 213 -29.18 2.68 -13.18
C ASP A 213 -28.44 3.96 -12.79
N SER A 214 -27.23 3.85 -12.23
CA SER A 214 -26.43 5.01 -11.85
C SER A 214 -25.99 5.86 -13.05
N PHE A 215 -25.95 5.29 -14.26
CA PHE A 215 -25.65 5.96 -15.53
C PHE A 215 -26.89 6.24 -16.41
N ASN A 216 -28.08 5.78 -16.00
CA ASN A 216 -29.31 6.03 -16.74
C ASN A 216 -29.80 7.48 -16.52
N THR A 217 -29.50 8.36 -17.48
CA THR A 217 -29.89 9.77 -17.44
C THR A 217 -31.41 9.96 -17.40
N ALA A 218 -32.20 9.04 -17.98
CA ALA A 218 -33.65 9.11 -17.96
C ALA A 218 -34.22 8.93 -16.54
N ASN A 219 -33.56 8.13 -15.71
CA ASN A 219 -33.94 7.93 -14.31
C ASN A 219 -33.45 9.07 -13.39
N LYS A 220 -32.56 9.93 -13.89
CA LYS A 220 -32.11 11.16 -13.19
C LYS A 220 -32.90 12.39 -13.66
N ALA A 221 -34.17 12.21 -14.03
CA ALA A 221 -35.09 13.35 -14.12
C ALA A 221 -34.97 14.12 -12.80
N PRO A 222 -34.65 15.42 -12.83
CA PRO A 222 -34.60 16.21 -11.62
C PRO A 222 -35.96 16.04 -10.94
N ILE A 223 -35.96 15.44 -9.76
CA ILE A 223 -37.07 15.61 -8.81
C ILE A 223 -36.94 17.07 -8.34
N LEU A 224 -37.14 18.00 -9.26
CA LEU A 224 -37.37 19.39 -8.95
C LEU A 224 -38.69 19.36 -8.19
N HIS A 225 -38.59 19.49 -6.87
CA HIS A 225 -39.72 19.87 -6.05
C HIS A 225 -40.39 21.06 -6.72
N ALA A 226 -41.55 20.84 -7.36
CA ALA A 226 -42.40 21.87 -7.97
C ALA A 226 -42.97 22.87 -6.93
N ARG A 227 -42.41 22.92 -5.72
CA ARG A 227 -42.95 23.65 -4.57
C ARG A 227 -42.40 25.08 -4.43
N ARG A 228 -41.60 25.58 -5.37
CA ARG A 228 -41.07 26.96 -5.31
C ARG A 228 -41.49 27.88 -6.44
N ALA A 229 -42.37 27.42 -7.34
CA ALA A 229 -42.90 28.23 -8.43
C ALA A 229 -44.39 28.58 -8.23
N GLN A 230 -44.81 28.92 -7.00
CA GLN A 230 -46.04 29.67 -6.77
C GLN A 230 -45.86 30.56 -5.54
N ALA A 231 -45.48 31.82 -5.75
CA ALA A 231 -45.91 32.98 -4.95
C ALA A 231 -45.13 34.23 -5.41
N GLN A 232 -45.63 34.89 -6.46
CA GLN A 232 -45.63 36.34 -6.49
C GLN A 232 -47.07 36.77 -6.75
N LEU A 233 -47.73 37.30 -5.71
CA LEU A 233 -48.69 38.41 -5.78
C LEU A 233 -49.03 38.88 -4.36
N LEU A 234 -48.37 39.98 -3.97
CA LEU A 234 -48.67 40.99 -2.95
C LEU A 234 -48.63 40.66 -1.43
N PRO A 235 -48.27 41.66 -0.57
CA PRO A 235 -47.94 41.47 0.85
C PRO A 235 -49.12 41.71 1.80
N PRO A 236 -49.11 41.08 3.00
CA PRO A 236 -49.31 41.89 4.21
C PRO A 236 -48.51 41.41 5.45
N VAL A 237 -48.07 42.41 6.24
CA VAL A 237 -47.85 42.43 7.70
C VAL A 237 -46.88 41.39 8.33
N PRO A 238 -45.77 41.83 8.97
CA PRO A 238 -44.89 40.94 9.71
C PRO A 238 -45.48 40.63 11.09
N ALA A 239 -45.82 39.36 11.33
CA ALA A 239 -45.93 38.81 12.68
C ALA A 239 -44.53 38.34 13.14
N PRO A 240 -44.17 38.52 14.42
CA PRO A 240 -42.85 38.15 14.93
C PRO A 240 -42.73 36.63 14.99
N VAL A 241 -41.90 36.06 14.12
CA VAL A 241 -41.51 34.65 14.19
C VAL A 241 -40.34 34.55 15.18
N PRO A 242 -40.38 33.66 16.18
CA PRO A 242 -39.27 33.51 17.11
C PRO A 242 -38.03 33.06 16.34
N ALA A 243 -36.96 33.84 16.45
CA ALA A 243 -35.66 33.49 15.90
C ALA A 243 -35.22 32.17 16.54
N ILE A 244 -35.25 31.08 15.76
CA ILE A 244 -34.55 29.86 16.12
C ILE A 244 -33.08 30.18 15.98
N ASP A 245 -32.45 30.45 17.12
CA ASP A 245 -31.04 30.73 17.24
C ASP A 245 -30.25 29.48 16.81
N VAL A 246 -29.59 29.58 15.66
CA VAL A 246 -28.79 28.51 15.07
C VAL A 246 -27.64 28.10 16.01
N ASN A 247 -27.21 28.98 16.93
CA ASN A 247 -26.24 28.64 17.97
C ASN A 247 -26.79 27.66 19.02
N SER A 248 -28.11 27.62 19.21
CA SER A 248 -28.74 26.66 20.12
C SER A 248 -28.63 25.23 19.58
N LEU A 249 -28.73 25.05 18.26
CA LEU A 249 -28.65 23.74 17.61
C LEU A 249 -27.21 23.18 17.59
N THR A 250 -26.20 24.02 17.37
CA THR A 250 -24.80 23.61 17.45
C THR A 250 -24.37 23.26 18.88
N SER A 251 -24.92 23.94 19.88
CA SER A 251 -24.64 23.68 21.29
C SER A 251 -25.17 22.30 21.75
N VAL A 252 -26.37 21.92 21.31
CA VAL A 252 -26.95 20.59 21.64
C VAL A 252 -26.16 19.46 21.00
N LEU A 253 -25.71 19.62 19.75
CA LEU A 253 -24.91 18.60 19.06
C LEU A 253 -23.55 18.39 19.74
N LEU A 254 -22.92 19.46 20.24
CA LEU A 254 -21.62 19.40 20.89
C LEU A 254 -21.70 18.73 22.28
N ILE A 255 -22.76 19.01 23.05
CA ILE A 255 -23.02 18.38 24.35
C ILE A 255 -23.32 16.88 24.17
N GLN A 256 -24.09 16.50 23.15
CA GLN A 256 -24.40 15.09 22.89
C GLN A 256 -23.15 14.30 22.45
N THR A 257 -22.24 14.93 21.70
CA THR A 257 -20.97 14.33 21.30
C THR A 257 -20.01 14.15 22.49
N LEU A 258 -20.01 15.08 23.44
CA LEU A 258 -19.20 14.99 24.67
C LEU A 258 -19.75 13.99 25.68
N ALA A 259 -21.07 13.81 25.75
CA ALA A 259 -21.68 12.78 26.59
C ALA A 259 -21.39 11.36 26.08
N GLN A 260 -21.26 11.18 24.76
CA GLN A 260 -20.94 9.88 24.15
C GLN A 260 -19.44 9.52 24.18
N SER A 261 -18.56 10.50 24.36
CA SER A 261 -17.11 10.29 24.41
C SER A 261 -16.56 9.92 25.79
N GLY A 262 -17.44 9.71 26.79
CA GLY A 262 -17.05 9.23 28.13
C GLY A 262 -16.20 10.21 28.95
N LEU A 263 -16.12 11.48 28.53
CA LEU A 263 -15.21 12.47 29.11
C LEU A 263 -15.72 13.14 30.39
N LEU A 264 -16.98 12.90 30.78
CA LEU A 264 -17.58 13.42 32.01
C LEU A 264 -17.95 12.29 32.97
N GLY A 265 -16.94 11.65 33.54
CA GLY A 265 -17.09 10.78 34.72
C GLY A 265 -17.22 11.63 35.98
N LEU A 266 -18.45 12.05 36.32
CA LEU A 266 -18.74 12.62 37.63
C LEU A 266 -18.76 11.50 38.68
N THR A 267 -17.84 11.60 39.63
CA THR A 267 -17.68 10.73 40.78
C THR A 267 -18.77 10.99 41.81
N ALA A 268 -19.46 9.93 42.24
CA ALA A 268 -20.29 9.96 43.45
C ALA A 268 -19.85 8.81 44.36
N ASN A 269 -19.12 9.21 45.42
CA ASN A 269 -18.75 8.38 46.56
C ASN A 269 -19.99 8.01 47.40
N THR A 270 -20.10 6.79 47.91
CA THR A 270 -20.80 6.50 49.19
C THR A 270 -20.26 5.18 49.78
N VAL A 271 -19.31 5.27 50.72
CA VAL A 271 -19.42 4.96 52.17
C VAL A 271 -19.52 3.47 52.54
N THR A 272 -18.46 3.00 53.22
CA THR A 272 -18.31 1.78 54.04
C THR A 272 -19.22 1.77 55.28
N PRO A 273 -19.47 0.61 55.93
CA PRO A 273 -18.71 0.31 57.17
C PRO A 273 -18.43 -1.19 57.50
N VAL A 274 -17.24 -1.40 58.11
CA VAL A 274 -16.90 -2.21 59.32
C VAL A 274 -17.08 -3.75 59.35
N ASN A 275 -15.93 -4.47 59.29
CA ASN A 275 -15.28 -5.47 60.21
C ASN A 275 -16.11 -6.29 61.26
N PRO A 276 -15.57 -7.36 61.94
CA PRO A 276 -14.23 -7.99 61.90
C PRO A 276 -14.20 -9.56 61.93
N SER A 277 -13.02 -10.19 61.86
CA SER A 277 -12.49 -11.12 62.90
C SER A 277 -11.42 -12.13 62.42
N MET A 278 -10.28 -12.11 63.13
CA MET A 278 -9.37 -13.19 63.59
C MET A 278 -8.90 -14.32 62.63
N SER A 279 -7.56 -14.47 62.47
CA SER A 279 -6.75 -15.49 63.16
C SER A 279 -5.44 -15.89 62.44
N ILE A 280 -4.30 -15.52 63.06
CA ILE A 280 -3.12 -16.32 63.48
C ILE A 280 -2.26 -17.16 62.48
N HIS A 281 -0.93 -16.86 62.52
CA HIS A 281 0.31 -17.67 62.25
C HIS A 281 0.61 -18.12 60.78
N VAL A 282 1.82 -18.14 60.20
CA VAL A 282 3.24 -18.38 60.60
C VAL A 282 4.17 -17.71 59.54
N PRO A 283 5.42 -17.29 59.85
CA PRO A 283 6.31 -16.68 58.86
C PRO A 283 7.15 -17.70 58.06
N VAL A 284 7.20 -17.54 56.73
CA VAL A 284 8.13 -18.23 55.82
C VAL A 284 9.01 -17.18 55.15
N PRO A 285 10.35 -17.34 55.13
CA PRO A 285 11.24 -16.33 54.53
C PRO A 285 11.16 -16.34 53.00
N LEU A 286 10.97 -15.13 52.46
CA LEU A 286 10.91 -14.80 51.05
C LEU A 286 12.33 -14.81 50.44
N SER A 287 12.60 -15.77 49.55
CA SER A 287 13.79 -15.76 48.70
C SER A 287 13.62 -14.73 47.58
N THR A 288 14.50 -13.73 47.55
CA THR A 288 14.67 -12.81 46.43
C THR A 288 15.32 -13.52 45.24
N PRO A 289 14.83 -13.35 44.00
CA PRO A 289 15.54 -13.87 42.84
C PRO A 289 16.76 -12.99 42.53
N GLN A 290 17.95 -13.60 42.56
CA GLN A 290 19.20 -13.01 42.09
C GLN A 290 19.17 -12.82 40.56
N THR A 291 19.43 -11.60 40.13
CA THR A 291 19.72 -11.22 38.74
C THR A 291 21.10 -11.75 38.33
N PRO A 292 21.27 -12.47 37.22
CA PRO A 292 22.59 -12.85 36.74
C PRO A 292 23.30 -11.64 36.10
N THR A 293 24.37 -11.20 36.75
CA THR A 293 25.31 -10.19 36.25
C THR A 293 26.20 -10.82 35.17
N TRP A 294 25.94 -10.52 33.89
CA TRP A 294 26.81 -10.99 32.79
C TRP A 294 28.01 -10.05 32.64
N GLN A 295 29.19 -10.49 33.06
CA GLN A 295 30.46 -9.81 32.77
C GLN A 295 30.82 -9.96 31.29
N ARG A 296 30.82 -8.85 30.55
CA ARG A 296 31.29 -8.78 29.16
C ARG A 296 32.75 -8.31 29.15
N ASN A 297 33.68 -9.25 29.00
CA ASN A 297 35.06 -8.93 28.62
C ASN A 297 35.16 -8.81 27.08
N HIS A 298 35.86 -7.77 26.64
CA HIS A 298 35.99 -7.30 25.26
C HIS A 298 36.72 -8.25 24.30
N SER A 299 36.35 -8.21 23.01
CA SER A 299 37.31 -8.02 21.90
C SER A 299 36.61 -7.53 20.64
N ASP A 300 37.31 -6.68 19.89
CA ASP A 300 36.90 -5.88 18.74
C ASP A 300 35.91 -6.54 17.75
N ALA A 301 34.73 -5.92 17.61
CA ALA A 301 33.88 -6.09 16.45
C ALA A 301 33.52 -4.70 15.90
N THR A 302 34.14 -4.34 14.78
CA THR A 302 33.79 -3.18 13.96
C THR A 302 32.31 -3.28 13.55
N LEU A 303 31.46 -2.48 14.20
CA LEU A 303 30.02 -2.43 13.94
C LEU A 303 29.76 -1.90 12.52
N SER A 304 29.18 -2.76 11.68
CA SER A 304 28.53 -2.34 10.44
C SER A 304 27.23 -1.58 10.78
N PRO A 305 26.79 -0.61 9.95
CA PRO A 305 25.56 0.13 10.21
C PRO A 305 24.35 -0.83 10.17
N GLN A 306 23.65 -0.95 11.30
CA GLN A 306 22.45 -1.77 11.43
C GLN A 306 21.33 -1.18 10.55
N LEU A 307 20.96 -1.89 9.49
CA LEU A 307 19.79 -1.55 8.69
C LEU A 307 18.51 -1.71 9.52
N VAL A 308 17.70 -0.67 9.57
CA VAL A 308 16.30 -0.76 10.01
C VAL A 308 15.55 -1.51 8.92
N PRO A 309 14.87 -2.63 9.22
CA PRO A 309 14.09 -3.34 8.21
C PRO A 309 12.98 -2.44 7.67
N SER A 310 12.83 -2.38 6.34
CA SER A 310 11.72 -1.68 5.71
C SER A 310 10.38 -2.31 6.12
N LEU A 311 9.30 -1.52 6.09
CA LEU A 311 7.96 -1.92 6.51
C LEU A 311 7.46 -3.21 5.83
N SER A 312 7.95 -3.49 4.62
CA SER A 312 7.67 -4.72 3.85
C SER A 312 8.24 -5.98 4.51
N HIS A 313 9.38 -5.90 5.19
CA HIS A 313 10.00 -7.04 5.87
C HIS A 313 9.21 -7.46 7.12
N LEU A 314 8.68 -6.49 7.89
CA LEU A 314 7.83 -6.79 9.04
C LEU A 314 6.54 -7.52 8.60
N MET A 315 5.93 -7.08 7.51
CA MET A 315 4.74 -7.73 6.95
C MET A 315 5.01 -9.18 6.55
N ARG A 316 6.06 -9.43 5.76
CA ARG A 316 6.45 -10.79 5.35
C ARG A 316 6.78 -11.67 6.57
N TYR A 317 7.38 -11.10 7.62
CA TYR A 317 7.69 -11.84 8.85
C TYR A 317 6.44 -12.22 9.64
N LEU A 318 5.49 -11.29 9.83
CA LEU A 318 4.23 -11.57 10.52
C LEU A 318 3.42 -12.63 9.76
N GLU A 319 3.39 -12.55 8.43
CA GLU A 319 2.77 -13.56 7.58
C GLU A 319 3.44 -14.93 7.71
N TYR A 320 4.78 -14.97 7.71
CA TYR A 320 5.53 -16.21 7.95
C TYR A 320 5.24 -16.82 9.32
N ALA A 321 5.15 -16.01 10.38
CA ALA A 321 4.86 -16.47 11.72
C ALA A 321 3.45 -17.09 11.83
N GLU A 322 2.47 -16.52 11.15
CA GLU A 322 1.10 -17.03 11.16
C GLU A 322 0.98 -18.35 10.39
N VAL A 323 1.62 -18.44 9.21
CA VAL A 323 1.54 -19.62 8.34
C VAL A 323 2.41 -20.78 8.83
N HIS A 324 3.64 -20.50 9.30
CA HIS A 324 4.64 -21.54 9.56
C HIS A 324 4.94 -21.76 11.04
N LEU A 325 4.70 -20.77 11.90
CA LEU A 325 4.94 -20.89 13.34
C LEU A 325 3.64 -21.05 14.14
N GLY A 326 2.48 -21.02 13.47
CA GLY A 326 1.17 -21.20 14.11
C GLY A 326 0.72 -20.03 14.99
N VAL A 327 1.34 -18.86 14.83
CA VAL A 327 0.99 -17.66 15.60
C VAL A 327 -0.30 -17.06 15.02
N ARG A 328 -1.43 -17.33 15.67
CA ARG A 328 -2.73 -16.81 15.22
C ARG A 328 -2.79 -15.29 15.35
N HIS A 329 -3.34 -14.62 14.35
CA HIS A 329 -3.53 -13.17 14.33
C HIS A 329 -2.23 -12.35 14.36
N ALA A 330 -1.09 -12.89 13.89
CA ALA A 330 0.17 -12.15 13.87
C ALA A 330 0.04 -10.81 13.13
N LEU A 331 -0.78 -10.76 12.06
CA LEU A 331 -1.05 -9.53 11.30
C LEU A 331 -1.79 -8.44 12.09
N THR A 332 -2.56 -8.76 13.13
CA THR A 332 -3.26 -7.73 13.93
C THR A 332 -2.31 -6.90 14.78
N TYR A 333 -1.10 -7.41 15.05
CA TYR A 333 -0.06 -6.70 15.79
C TYR A 333 0.71 -5.70 14.93
N LYS A 334 0.46 -5.63 13.61
CA LYS A 334 1.14 -4.71 12.68
C LYS A 334 1.10 -3.26 13.18
N THR A 335 -0.08 -2.77 13.55
CA THR A 335 -0.28 -1.40 14.02
C THR A 335 0.45 -1.13 15.32
N SER A 336 0.40 -2.08 16.27
CA SER A 336 1.07 -1.99 17.57
C SER A 336 2.61 -2.05 17.46
N CYS A 337 3.14 -2.90 16.59
CA CYS A 337 4.59 -2.98 16.32
C CYS A 337 5.12 -1.70 15.68
N ASN A 338 4.33 -1.08 14.79
CA ASN A 338 4.69 0.19 14.16
C ASN A 338 4.62 1.36 15.15
N SER A 339 3.59 1.42 16.00
CA SER A 339 3.44 2.52 16.97
C SER A 339 4.48 2.48 18.09
N MET A 340 4.96 1.29 18.48
CA MET A 340 5.96 1.13 19.54
C MET A 340 7.42 1.11 19.04
N GLY A 341 7.66 1.21 17.73
CA GLY A 341 9.01 1.11 17.16
C GLY A 341 9.69 -0.25 17.36
N LEU A 342 8.92 -1.30 17.69
CA LEU A 342 9.42 -2.65 18.00
C LEU A 342 9.84 -3.45 16.76
N ALA A 343 9.62 -2.93 15.55
CA ALA A 343 10.08 -3.56 14.32
C ALA A 343 11.58 -3.89 14.34
N ARG A 344 12.38 -3.08 15.05
CA ARG A 344 13.83 -3.25 15.16
C ARG A 344 14.24 -4.35 16.16
N THR A 345 13.50 -4.51 17.26
CA THR A 345 13.78 -5.51 18.30
C THR A 345 13.39 -6.92 17.88
N PHE A 346 12.27 -7.07 17.16
CA PHE A 346 11.85 -8.37 16.60
C PHE A 346 12.89 -8.97 15.66
N PHE A 347 13.50 -8.15 14.80
CA PHE A 347 14.53 -8.64 13.87
C PHE A 347 15.77 -9.16 14.62
N GLN A 348 16.18 -8.46 15.69
CA GLN A 348 17.34 -8.86 16.50
C GLN A 348 17.07 -10.15 17.30
N MET A 349 15.82 -10.40 17.70
CA MET A 349 15.41 -11.67 18.29
C MET A 349 15.33 -12.80 17.25
N SER A 350 14.95 -12.49 16.00
CA SER A 350 14.75 -13.49 14.95
C SER A 350 16.05 -14.11 14.46
N THR A 351 17.14 -13.35 14.52
CA THR A 351 18.49 -13.81 14.17
C THR A 351 19.17 -14.57 15.29
N THR A 352 18.65 -14.48 16.53
CA THR A 352 19.31 -15.05 17.72
C THR A 352 18.58 -16.26 18.29
N SER A 353 17.23 -16.36 18.20
CA SER A 353 16.48 -17.59 18.48
C SER A 353 15.00 -17.48 18.11
N SER A 354 14.49 -18.44 17.32
CA SER A 354 13.05 -18.56 17.02
C SER A 354 12.19 -18.87 18.26
N SER A 355 12.77 -19.44 19.32
CA SER A 355 12.04 -19.76 20.56
C SER A 355 11.69 -18.52 21.39
N LEU A 356 12.52 -17.48 21.36
CA LEU A 356 12.31 -16.25 22.12
C LEU A 356 11.17 -15.41 21.53
N ILE A 357 11.02 -15.43 20.21
CA ILE A 357 9.92 -14.72 19.54
C ILE A 357 8.59 -15.40 19.81
N SER A 358 8.57 -16.74 19.78
CA SER A 358 7.34 -17.49 20.10
C SER A 358 6.90 -17.22 21.53
N ALA A 359 7.84 -17.15 22.48
CA ALA A 359 7.55 -16.79 23.87
C ALA A 359 7.08 -15.32 24.03
N PHE A 360 7.68 -14.40 23.27
CA PHE A 360 7.27 -12.98 23.29
C PHE A 360 5.87 -12.78 22.71
N LEU A 361 5.56 -13.43 21.59
CA LEU A 361 4.24 -13.35 20.93
C LEU A 361 3.14 -14.09 21.72
N TRP A 362 3.49 -15.08 22.55
CA TRP A 362 2.54 -15.70 23.49
C TRP A 362 2.31 -14.88 24.77
N GLY A 363 3.24 -13.97 25.11
CA GLY A 363 3.12 -13.09 26.27
C GLY A 363 2.33 -11.80 26.02
N MET A 364 1.98 -11.52 24.75
CA MET A 364 1.15 -10.37 24.32
C MET A 364 -0.24 -10.84 23.94
#